data_AF-A0A2N2EU49-F1
#
_entry.id   AF-A0A2N2EU49-F1
#
_cell.length_a   1.000
_cell.length_b   1.000
_cell.length_c   1.000
_cell.angle_alpha   90.00
_cell.angle_beta   90.00
_cell.angle_gamma   90.00
#
_symmetry.space_group_name_H-M   'P 1'
#
loop_
_entity.id
_entity.type
_entity.pdbx_description
1 polymer ?
#
loop_
_entity_poly.entity_id
_entity_poly.type
_entity_poly.pdbx_seq_one_letter_code
_entity_poly.pdbx_strand_id
1 'polypeptide(L)'
;MKKRSWLLFILIALLWWISFYAKRRKTEIKLLPQAGITRPSLEEIEAKEKALKERLLEKARKTFFESKGREAKDTNELIEDGLLRPDIF
;
A
#
# COMPACT_ATOMS: atom_id res chain seq x y z
N MET A 1 -1.17 26.65 56.96
CA MET A 1 -0.09 26.81 55.95
C MET A 1 -0.70 27.34 54.67
N LYS A 2 -0.11 28.40 54.12
CA LYS A 2 -0.82 29.44 53.36
C LYS A 2 -1.12 28.97 51.92
N LYS A 3 -2.38 29.15 51.50
CA LYS A 3 -2.99 28.86 50.17
C LYS A 3 -2.11 29.24 48.95
N ARG A 4 -1.14 30.14 49.12
CA ARG A 4 -0.15 30.56 48.11
C ARG A 4 0.79 29.44 47.65
N SER A 5 1.21 28.52 48.53
CA SER A 5 2.05 27.39 48.11
C SER A 5 1.29 26.34 47.31
N TRP A 6 -0.02 26.22 47.54
CA TRP A 6 -0.87 25.31 46.76
C TRP A 6 -1.06 25.81 45.32
N LEU A 7 -1.21 27.13 45.13
CA LEU A 7 -1.24 27.74 43.80
C LEU A 7 0.07 27.51 43.03
N LEU A 8 1.21 27.62 43.69
CA LEU A 8 2.52 27.33 43.09
C LEU A 8 2.60 25.86 42.65
N PHE A 9 2.09 24.94 43.45
CA PHE A 9 2.09 23.51 43.11
C PHE A 9 1.20 23.20 41.90
N ILE A 10 0.02 23.83 41.83
CA ILE A 10 -0.88 23.71 40.67
C ILE A 10 -0.23 24.30 39.42
N LEU A 11 0.44 25.44 39.54
CA LEU A 11 1.13 26.08 38.42
C LEU A 11 2.25 25.18 37.87
N ILE A 12 3.06 24.58 38.76
CA ILE A 12 4.13 23.65 38.41
C ILE A 12 3.56 22.40 37.72
N ALA A 13 2.45 21.85 38.22
CA ALA A 13 1.79 20.70 37.62
C ALA A 13 1.26 21.01 36.20
N LEU A 14 0.69 22.20 35.99
CA LEU A 14 0.22 22.68 34.68
C LEU A 14 1.38 22.85 33.68
N LEU A 15 2.48 23.49 34.11
CA LEU A 15 3.69 23.65 33.31
C LEU A 15 4.30 22.30 32.90
N TRP A 16 4.30 21.34 33.83
CA TRP A 16 4.78 19.99 33.56
C TRP A 16 3.88 19.27 32.55
N TRP A 17 2.56 19.39 32.70
CA TRP A 17 1.59 18.79 31.79
C TRP A 17 1.73 19.31 30.35
N ILE A 18 1.86 20.63 30.18
CA ILE A 18 2.05 21.25 28.87
C ILE A 18 3.37 20.79 28.22
N SER A 19 4.45 20.75 29.00
CA SER A 19 5.77 20.30 28.53
C SER A 19 5.75 18.82 28.12
N PHE A 20 5.06 17.97 28.89
CA PHE A 20 4.88 16.55 28.59
C PHE A 20 4.08 16.34 27.30
N TYR A 21 2.97 17.06 27.13
CA TYR A 21 2.12 16.97 25.95
C TYR A 21 2.85 17.44 24.67
N ALA A 22 3.59 18.55 24.76
CA ALA A 22 4.40 19.07 23.65
C ALA A 22 5.50 18.08 23.23
N LYS A 23 6.14 17.40 24.19
CA LYS A 23 7.15 16.37 23.91
C LYS A 23 6.52 15.16 23.22
N ARG A 24 5.37 14.68 23.72
CA ARG A 24 4.66 13.52 23.16
C ARG A 24 4.23 13.75 21.71
N ARG A 25 3.65 14.91 21.40
CA ARG A 25 3.24 15.28 20.02
C ARG A 25 4.42 15.29 19.05
N LYS A 26 5.59 15.82 19.45
CA LYS A 26 6.79 15.83 18.60
C LYS A 26 7.36 14.43 18.36
N THR A 27 7.25 13.54 19.35
CA THR A 27 7.70 12.15 19.22
C THR A 27 6.76 11.33 18.36
N GLU A 28 5.44 11.49 18.49
CA GLU A 28 4.44 10.82 17.63
C GLU A 28 4.57 11.26 16.17
N ILE A 29 4.81 12.54 15.88
CA ILE A 29 5.02 13.03 14.50
C ILE A 29 6.31 12.46 13.87
N LYS A 30 7.34 12.16 14.67
CA LYS A 30 8.59 11.52 14.19
C LYS A 30 8.46 9.99 14.04
N LEU A 31 7.51 9.37 14.73
CA LEU A 31 7.26 7.93 14.71
C LEU A 31 6.18 7.52 13.70
N LEU A 32 5.35 8.45 13.24
CA LEU A 32 4.59 8.23 12.03
C LEU A 32 5.62 7.99 10.93
N PRO A 33 5.63 6.80 10.30
CA PRO A 33 6.46 6.61 9.14
C PRO A 33 6.08 7.73 8.19
N GLN A 34 7.05 8.56 7.80
CA GLN A 34 6.95 9.31 6.56
C GLN A 34 6.89 8.24 5.48
N ALA A 35 5.72 7.63 5.32
CA ALA A 35 5.34 6.86 4.16
C ALA A 35 5.22 7.90 3.04
N GLY A 36 6.36 8.45 2.63
CA GLY A 36 6.58 8.84 1.27
C GLY A 36 6.41 7.54 0.50
N ILE A 37 5.14 7.24 0.17
CA ILE A 37 4.82 6.31 -0.88
C ILE A 37 5.53 6.93 -2.07
N THR A 38 6.71 6.41 -2.41
CA THR A 38 7.36 6.67 -3.68
C THR A 38 6.32 6.28 -4.69
N ARG A 39 5.63 7.27 -5.27
CA ARG A 39 4.68 6.99 -6.35
C ARG A 39 5.57 6.39 -7.43
N PRO A 40 5.40 5.08 -7.76
CA PRO A 40 6.19 4.50 -8.83
C PRO A 40 5.98 5.38 -10.07
N SER A 41 7.05 5.67 -10.79
CA SER A 41 6.94 6.43 -12.03
C SER A 41 5.95 5.71 -12.95
N LEU A 42 5.25 6.44 -13.82
CA LEU A 42 4.31 5.83 -14.77
C LEU A 42 4.99 4.71 -15.59
N GLU A 43 6.28 4.87 -15.89
CA GLU A 43 7.12 3.88 -16.58
C GLU A 43 7.29 2.58 -15.77
N GLU A 44 7.48 2.65 -14.45
CA GLU A 44 7.58 1.47 -13.59
C GLU A 44 6.26 0.71 -13.48
N ILE A 45 5.13 1.43 -13.51
CA ILE A 45 3.79 0.83 -13.50
C ILE A 45 3.56 0.13 -14.84
N GLU A 46 3.83 0.79 -15.96
CA GLU A 46 3.65 0.23 -17.30
C GLU A 46 4.54 -1.00 -17.53
N ALA A 47 5.79 -0.97 -17.06
CA ALA A 47 6.68 -2.12 -17.11
C ALA A 47 6.16 -3.32 -16.30
N LYS A 48 5.58 -3.06 -15.12
CA LYS A 48 4.97 -4.10 -14.28
C LYS A 48 3.67 -4.64 -14.90
N GLU A 49 2.85 -3.78 -15.50
CA GLU A 49 1.63 -4.20 -16.21
C GLU A 49 1.95 -5.09 -17.40
N LYS A 50 2.95 -4.71 -18.21
CA LYS A 50 3.39 -5.54 -19.34
C LYS A 50 3.89 -6.91 -18.89
N ALA A 51 4.76 -6.95 -17.88
CA ALA A 51 5.26 -8.20 -17.32
C ALA A 51 4.14 -9.07 -16.73
N LEU A 52 3.12 -8.45 -16.13
CA LEU A 52 1.94 -9.16 -15.62
C LEU A 52 1.12 -9.77 -16.76
N LYS A 53 0.86 -9.01 -17.84
CA LYS A 53 0.11 -9.48 -19.00
C LYS A 53 0.79 -10.67 -19.67
N GLU A 54 2.11 -10.62 -19.83
CA GLU A 54 2.89 -11.74 -20.40
C GLU A 54 2.78 -13.02 -19.54
N ARG A 55 2.89 -12.89 -18.21
CA ARG A 55 2.71 -14.04 -17.28
C ARG A 55 1.30 -14.60 -17.32
N LEU A 56 0.28 -13.75 -17.45
CA LEU A 56 -1.11 -14.19 -17.56
C LEU A 56 -1.35 -14.96 -18.85
N LEU A 57 -0.81 -14.48 -19.98
CA LEU A 57 -0.87 -15.18 -21.27
C LEU A 57 -0.21 -16.54 -21.20
N GLU A 58 0.99 -16.62 -20.63
CA GLU A 58 1.73 -17.88 -20.50
C GLU A 58 0.95 -18.89 -19.64
N LYS A 59 0.40 -18.42 -18.51
CA LYS A 59 -0.43 -19.25 -17.64
C LYS A 59 -1.71 -19.73 -18.35
N ALA A 60 -2.40 -18.84 -19.07
CA ALA A 60 -3.60 -19.19 -19.84
C ALA A 60 -3.30 -20.22 -20.92
N ARG A 61 -2.21 -20.05 -21.68
CA ARG A 61 -1.77 -21.04 -22.69
C ARG A 61 -1.47 -22.40 -22.06
N LYS A 62 -0.80 -22.42 -20.91
CA LYS A 62 -0.50 -23.67 -20.21
C LYS A 62 -1.78 -24.37 -19.74
N THR A 63 -2.70 -23.64 -19.12
CA THR A 63 -4.00 -24.20 -18.68
C THR A 63 -4.86 -24.66 -19.87
N PHE A 64 -4.81 -23.95 -21.00
CA PHE A 64 -5.47 -24.37 -22.23
C PHE A 64 -4.86 -25.69 -22.76
N PHE A 65 -3.53 -25.79 -22.78
CA PHE A 65 -2.83 -27.00 -23.20
C PHE A 65 -3.17 -28.19 -22.28
N GLU A 66 -3.17 -27.99 -20.97
CA GLU A 66 -3.52 -29.02 -20.00
C GLU A 66 -4.98 -29.50 -20.15
N SER A 67 -5.90 -28.61 -20.53
CA SER A 67 -7.33 -28.95 -20.67
C SER A 67 -7.71 -29.51 -22.04
N LYS A 68 -7.11 -29.00 -23.13
CA LYS A 68 -7.46 -29.39 -24.51
C LYS A 68 -6.44 -30.31 -25.17
N GLY A 69 -5.26 -30.50 -24.58
CA GLY A 69 -4.18 -31.33 -25.13
C GLY A 69 -3.50 -30.75 -26.38
N ARG A 70 -3.71 -29.46 -26.68
CA ARG A 70 -3.13 -28.74 -27.82
C ARG A 70 -2.88 -27.28 -27.48
N GLU A 71 -2.04 -26.61 -28.27
CA GLU A 71 -1.84 -25.17 -28.15
C GLU A 71 -3.07 -24.38 -28.64
N ALA A 72 -3.29 -23.22 -28.02
CA ALA A 72 -4.29 -22.25 -28.46
C ALA A 72 -3.83 -21.62 -29.77
N LYS A 73 -4.75 -21.48 -30.74
CA LYS A 73 -4.48 -20.89 -32.05
C LYS A 73 -4.21 -19.39 -31.95
N ASP A 74 -4.95 -18.73 -31.07
CA ASP A 74 -4.83 -17.29 -30.84
C ASP A 74 -5.31 -16.92 -29.43
N THR A 75 -5.00 -15.70 -29.01
CA THR A 75 -5.44 -15.11 -27.75
C THR A 75 -6.97 -15.07 -27.63
N ASN A 76 -7.67 -14.89 -28.75
CA ASN A 76 -9.14 -14.94 -28.81
C ASN A 76 -9.69 -16.29 -28.34
N GLU A 77 -9.02 -17.39 -28.66
CA GLU A 77 -9.45 -18.73 -28.22
C GLU A 77 -9.30 -18.90 -26.69
N LEU A 78 -8.30 -18.24 -26.09
CA LEU A 78 -8.13 -18.19 -24.64
C LEU A 78 -9.19 -17.31 -23.95
N ILE A 79 -9.68 -16.28 -24.64
CA ILE A 79 -10.78 -15.42 -24.17
C ILE A 79 -12.11 -16.18 -24.25
N GLU A 80 -12.38 -16.86 -25.35
CA GLU A 80 -13.58 -17.69 -25.54
C GLU A 80 -13.68 -18.83 -24.52
N ASP A 81 -12.56 -19.47 -24.19
CA ASP A 81 -12.48 -20.52 -23.15
C ASP A 81 -12.54 -19.95 -21.72
N GLY A 82 -12.63 -18.62 -21.57
CA GLY A 82 -12.76 -17.93 -20.28
C GLY A 82 -11.46 -17.84 -19.46
N LEU A 83 -10.31 -18.18 -20.06
CA LEU A 83 -8.99 -18.13 -19.42
C LEU A 83 -8.42 -16.71 -19.41
N LEU A 84 -8.84 -15.86 -20.34
CA LEU A 84 -8.50 -14.45 -20.42
C LEU A 84 -9.76 -13.58 -20.45
N ARG A 85 -9.60 -12.35 -19.98
CA ARG A 85 -10.66 -11.35 -19.89
C ARG A 85 -10.52 -10.34 -21.04
N PRO A 86 -11.57 -10.11 -21.84
CA PRO A 86 -11.52 -9.22 -23.01
C PRO A 86 -11.40 -7.73 -22.65
N ASP A 87 -11.65 -7.36 -21.40
CA ASP A 87 -11.45 -6.00 -20.89
C ASP A 87 -9.96 -5.67 -20.64
N ILE A 88 -9.09 -6.69 -20.59
CA ILE A 88 -7.66 -6.56 -20.25
C ILE A 88 -6.77 -6.77 -21.50
N PHE A 89 -7.24 -7.55 -22.47
CA PHE A 89 -6.55 -7.98 -23.68
C PHE A 89 -7.38 -7.67 -24.92
#